data_AF-A0A5D6XS31-F1
#
_entry.id   AF-A0A5D6XS31-F1
#
_cell.length_a   1.000
_cell.length_b   1.000
_cell.length_c   1.000
_cell.angle_alpha   90.00
_cell.angle_beta   90.00
_cell.angle_gamma   90.00
#
_symmetry.space_group_name_H-M   'P 1'
#
loop_
_entity.id
_entity.type
_entity.pdbx_description
1 polymer ?
#
loop_
_entity_poly.entity_id
_entity_poly.type
_entity_poly.pdbx_seq_one_letter_code
_entity_poly.pdbx_strand_id
1 'polypeptide(L)'
;MSDAFRGVFHAAAACGHVQLLEWIHMKYPHADWAGVIDSAVKNRQFDAAVWIRAYHPESATHDTIAAAASSGVVALLKWLSEQYPSRAFCTSSRKAMKRGAASGSLEVVEFLVERTMETASVKWAPPKALVNAAKNGHLDVLQYLARRLPKKYLRGAVDAAVEHCQLAVLEWLDKRNRVRVSPSTLSRVAQNGHKEILKWLYERSPRYYKNCFGFGNLNLLRDATAHGRGELVQWMLDVGKDIKVCIEPAIDGTLIPVQSAVGDKVLLPEYGGSLIKLGSDEFHLFRDEDILGKLQ
;
A
#
# COMPACT_ATOMS: atom_id res chain seq x y z
N MET A 1 -18.01 -38.40 6.30
CA MET A 1 -16.79 -38.37 5.47
C MET A 1 -15.81 -37.45 6.19
N SER A 2 -14.59 -37.87 6.48
CA SER A 2 -13.65 -37.06 7.29
C SER A 2 -13.19 -35.81 6.54
N ASP A 3 -12.86 -34.73 7.25
CA ASP A 3 -12.33 -33.48 6.66
C ASP A 3 -11.07 -33.73 5.79
N ALA A 4 -10.28 -34.75 6.14
CA ALA A 4 -9.13 -35.19 5.37
C ALA A 4 -9.51 -35.62 3.95
N PHE A 5 -10.65 -36.29 3.78
CA PHE A 5 -11.10 -36.75 2.47
C PHE A 5 -11.58 -35.58 1.61
N ARG A 6 -12.25 -34.57 2.19
CA ARG A 6 -12.64 -33.33 1.50
C ARG A 6 -11.43 -32.59 0.91
N GLY A 7 -10.31 -32.57 1.62
CA GLY A 7 -9.06 -31.95 1.13
C GLY A 7 -8.53 -32.56 -0.17
N VAL A 8 -8.77 -33.86 -0.41
CA VAL A 8 -8.30 -34.57 -1.61
C VAL A 8 -8.98 -34.05 -2.88
N PHE A 9 -10.29 -33.76 -2.83
CA PHE A 9 -11.03 -33.19 -3.96
C PHE A 9 -10.47 -31.84 -4.38
N HIS A 10 -10.26 -30.96 -3.39
CA HIS A 10 -9.71 -29.63 -3.61
C HIS A 10 -8.28 -29.69 -4.17
N ALA A 11 -7.45 -30.61 -3.68
CA ALA A 11 -6.08 -30.79 -4.17
C ALA A 11 -6.07 -31.34 -5.61
N ALA A 12 -6.87 -32.37 -5.91
CA ALA A 12 -6.99 -32.93 -7.26
C ALA A 12 -7.47 -31.87 -8.26
N ALA A 13 -8.47 -31.07 -7.88
CA ALA A 13 -8.96 -29.96 -8.68
C ALA A 13 -7.91 -28.86 -8.87
N ALA A 14 -7.19 -28.48 -7.81
CA ALA A 14 -6.12 -27.49 -7.86
C ALA A 14 -4.95 -27.91 -8.76
N CYS A 15 -4.62 -29.20 -8.80
CA CYS A 15 -3.56 -29.76 -9.64
C CYS A 15 -4.02 -30.13 -11.07
N GLY A 16 -5.33 -30.06 -11.36
CA GLY A 16 -5.87 -30.40 -12.67
C GLY A 16 -5.94 -31.90 -12.96
N HIS A 17 -5.94 -32.76 -11.94
CA HIS A 17 -5.95 -34.22 -12.10
C HIS A 17 -7.35 -34.75 -12.40
N VAL A 18 -7.84 -34.53 -13.63
CA VAL A 18 -9.19 -34.90 -14.06
C VAL A 18 -9.48 -36.39 -13.86
N GLN A 19 -8.53 -37.28 -14.18
CA GLN A 19 -8.72 -38.73 -14.00
C GLN A 19 -8.93 -39.13 -12.53
N LEU A 20 -8.27 -38.41 -11.62
CA LEU A 20 -8.48 -38.63 -10.18
C LEU A 20 -9.86 -38.11 -9.76
N LEU A 21 -10.31 -36.96 -10.29
CA LEU A 21 -11.65 -36.45 -10.05
C LEU A 21 -12.74 -37.42 -10.57
N GLU A 22 -12.53 -37.99 -11.75
CA GLU A 22 -13.40 -39.03 -12.32
C GLU A 22 -13.48 -40.26 -11.42
N TRP A 23 -12.32 -40.78 -10.99
CA TRP A 23 -12.26 -41.92 -10.09
C TRP A 23 -12.98 -41.63 -8.76
N ILE A 24 -12.78 -40.44 -8.19
CA ILE A 24 -13.43 -40.03 -6.95
C ILE A 24 -14.95 -39.93 -7.14
N HIS A 25 -15.42 -39.29 -8.22
CA HIS A 25 -16.85 -39.17 -8.53
C HIS A 25 -17.53 -40.54 -8.66
N MET A 26 -16.85 -41.51 -9.30
CA MET A 26 -17.36 -42.87 -9.46
C MET A 26 -17.40 -43.65 -8.13
N LYS A 27 -16.41 -43.44 -7.25
CA LYS A 27 -16.32 -44.16 -5.97
C LYS A 27 -17.17 -43.55 -4.86
N TYR A 28 -17.42 -42.24 -4.92
CA TYR A 28 -18.10 -41.47 -3.87
C TYR A 28 -19.19 -40.55 -4.45
N PRO A 29 -20.31 -41.11 -4.94
CA PRO A 29 -21.36 -40.36 -5.64
C PRO A 29 -22.10 -39.35 -4.74
N HIS A 30 -22.04 -39.50 -3.42
CA HIS A 30 -22.65 -38.59 -2.43
C HIS A 30 -21.62 -37.67 -1.76
N ALA A 31 -20.43 -37.53 -2.33
CA ALA A 31 -19.44 -36.58 -1.82
C ALA A 31 -19.92 -35.13 -1.96
N ASP A 32 -19.49 -34.27 -1.03
CA ASP A 32 -19.76 -32.83 -1.10
C ASP A 32 -18.73 -32.15 -2.03
N TRP A 33 -19.19 -31.68 -3.19
CA TRP A 33 -18.38 -31.00 -4.19
C TRP A 33 -18.39 -29.48 -4.05
N ALA A 34 -19.03 -28.92 -3.02
CA ALA A 34 -19.14 -27.47 -2.84
C ALA A 34 -17.76 -26.80 -2.76
N GLY A 35 -17.50 -25.85 -3.67
CA GLY A 35 -16.25 -25.07 -3.75
C GLY A 35 -15.06 -25.80 -4.37
N VAL A 36 -15.21 -27.05 -4.84
CA VAL A 36 -14.12 -27.79 -5.49
C VAL A 36 -13.72 -27.10 -6.81
N ILE A 37 -14.69 -26.63 -7.59
CA ILE A 37 -14.42 -25.85 -8.82
C ILE A 37 -13.63 -24.57 -8.54
N ASP A 38 -13.81 -23.92 -7.38
CA ASP A 38 -13.06 -22.71 -7.02
C ASP A 38 -11.55 -22.99 -6.93
N SER A 39 -11.18 -24.21 -6.54
CA SER A 39 -9.78 -24.64 -6.43
C SER A 39 -9.15 -24.88 -7.80
N ALA A 40 -9.88 -25.51 -8.73
CA ALA A 40 -9.46 -25.62 -10.12
C ALA A 40 -9.32 -24.23 -10.76
N VAL A 41 -10.33 -23.37 -10.55
CA VAL A 41 -10.39 -22.03 -11.14
C VAL A 41 -9.26 -21.13 -10.65
N LYS A 42 -9.02 -21.10 -9.34
CA LYS A 42 -7.94 -20.33 -8.72
C LYS A 42 -6.57 -20.76 -9.24
N ASN A 43 -6.37 -22.05 -9.49
CA ASN A 43 -5.12 -22.63 -10.00
C ASN A 43 -5.09 -22.78 -11.53
N ARG A 44 -6.00 -22.12 -12.26
CA ARG A 44 -5.99 -22.04 -13.72
C ARG A 44 -6.20 -23.39 -14.44
N GLN A 45 -6.80 -24.36 -13.75
CA GLN A 45 -7.03 -25.70 -14.29
C GLN A 45 -8.34 -25.69 -15.10
N PHE A 46 -8.25 -25.31 -16.38
CA PHE A 46 -9.41 -25.13 -17.23
C PHE A 46 -10.16 -26.45 -17.48
N ASP A 47 -9.45 -27.54 -17.78
CA ASP A 47 -10.05 -28.85 -18.05
C ASP A 47 -10.75 -29.41 -16.81
N ALA A 48 -10.12 -29.30 -15.64
CA ALA A 48 -10.76 -29.68 -14.38
C ALA A 48 -11.99 -28.82 -14.08
N ALA A 49 -11.93 -27.51 -14.33
CA ALA A 49 -13.10 -26.64 -14.13
C ALA A 49 -14.26 -27.00 -15.07
N VAL A 50 -13.98 -27.30 -16.34
CA VAL A 50 -14.97 -27.76 -17.33
C VAL A 50 -15.57 -29.09 -16.89
N TRP A 51 -14.74 -30.05 -16.50
CA TRP A 51 -15.19 -31.35 -16.02
C TRP A 51 -16.05 -31.24 -14.77
N ILE A 52 -15.59 -30.50 -13.74
CA ILE A 52 -16.35 -30.31 -12.50
C ILE A 52 -17.68 -29.61 -12.81
N ARG A 53 -17.72 -28.63 -13.71
CA ARG A 53 -18.97 -27.96 -14.09
C ARG A 53 -19.97 -28.89 -14.77
N ALA A 54 -19.49 -29.84 -15.58
CA ALA A 54 -20.33 -30.77 -16.33
C ALA A 54 -21.02 -31.79 -15.41
N TYR A 55 -20.31 -32.30 -14.40
CA TYR A 55 -20.81 -33.35 -13.51
C TYR A 55 -21.31 -32.83 -12.15
N HIS A 56 -20.80 -31.68 -11.70
CA HIS A 56 -21.06 -31.05 -10.39
C HIS A 56 -21.38 -29.55 -10.54
N PRO A 57 -22.48 -29.17 -11.21
CA PRO A 57 -22.89 -27.77 -11.38
C PRO A 57 -23.03 -26.99 -10.06
N GLU A 58 -23.41 -27.69 -8.99
CA GLU A 58 -23.56 -27.20 -7.61
C GLU A 58 -22.23 -26.86 -6.94
N SER A 59 -21.10 -27.30 -7.51
CA SER A 59 -19.77 -27.03 -6.98
C SER A 59 -19.45 -25.52 -6.96
N ALA A 60 -20.03 -24.75 -7.89
CA ALA A 60 -19.74 -23.34 -8.01
C ALA A 60 -20.40 -22.52 -6.90
N THR A 61 -19.61 -21.62 -6.33
CA THR A 61 -20.00 -20.76 -5.22
C THR A 61 -20.11 -19.30 -5.68
N HIS A 62 -20.57 -18.43 -4.78
CA HIS A 62 -20.55 -16.99 -5.00
C HIS A 62 -19.11 -16.41 -5.18
N ASP A 63 -18.08 -17.21 -4.88
CA ASP A 63 -16.68 -16.82 -4.98
C ASP A 63 -15.98 -17.31 -6.27
N THR A 64 -16.60 -18.21 -7.05
CA THR A 64 -16.00 -18.79 -8.26
C THR A 64 -15.54 -17.73 -9.26
N ILE A 65 -16.36 -16.72 -9.53
CA ILE A 65 -16.00 -15.59 -10.43
C ILE A 65 -14.86 -14.75 -9.86
N ALA A 66 -14.81 -14.56 -8.54
CA ALA A 66 -13.72 -13.82 -7.91
C ALA A 66 -12.40 -14.61 -7.91
N ALA A 67 -12.47 -15.94 -7.78
CA ALA A 67 -11.33 -16.83 -7.95
C ALA A 67 -10.80 -16.76 -9.40
N ALA A 68 -11.70 -16.80 -10.38
CA ALA A 68 -11.33 -16.68 -11.80
C ALA A 68 -10.67 -15.33 -12.11
N ALA A 69 -11.22 -14.23 -11.58
CA ALA A 69 -10.61 -12.93 -11.74
C ALA A 69 -9.24 -12.83 -11.06
N SER A 70 -9.05 -13.52 -9.92
CA SER A 70 -7.75 -13.59 -9.24
C SER A 70 -6.72 -14.43 -9.97
N SER A 71 -7.15 -15.43 -10.74
CA SER A 71 -6.24 -16.31 -11.48
C SER A 71 -5.64 -15.58 -12.68
N GLY A 72 -6.31 -14.56 -13.21
CA GLY A 72 -5.84 -13.77 -14.34
C GLY A 72 -6.14 -14.42 -15.70
N VAL A 73 -6.79 -15.59 -15.72
CA VAL A 73 -7.11 -16.30 -16.96
C VAL A 73 -8.45 -15.82 -17.51
N VAL A 74 -8.40 -14.90 -18.47
CA VAL A 74 -9.58 -14.27 -19.07
C VAL A 74 -10.47 -15.29 -19.77
N ALA A 75 -9.89 -16.27 -20.46
CA ALA A 75 -10.65 -17.33 -21.13
C ALA A 75 -11.56 -18.08 -20.15
N LEU A 76 -11.03 -18.43 -18.98
CA LEU A 76 -11.77 -19.09 -17.92
C LEU A 76 -12.85 -18.21 -17.31
N LEU A 77 -12.55 -16.93 -17.11
CA LEU A 77 -13.53 -15.96 -16.62
C LEU A 77 -14.67 -15.74 -17.63
N LYS A 78 -14.36 -15.64 -18.93
CA LYS A 78 -15.34 -15.52 -20.01
C LYS A 78 -16.22 -16.76 -20.08
N TRP A 79 -15.62 -17.94 -20.09
CA TRP A 79 -16.34 -19.21 -20.08
C TRP A 79 -17.28 -19.31 -18.86
N LEU A 80 -16.79 -19.04 -17.64
CA LEU A 80 -17.65 -19.03 -16.44
C LEU A 80 -18.79 -18.02 -16.55
N SER A 81 -18.55 -16.84 -17.13
CA SER A 81 -19.60 -15.83 -17.31
C SER A 81 -20.71 -16.26 -18.27
N GLU A 82 -20.38 -17.07 -19.28
CA GLU A 82 -21.35 -17.65 -20.22
C GLU A 82 -22.13 -18.80 -19.58
N GLN A 83 -21.47 -19.61 -18.74
CA GLN A 83 -22.11 -20.73 -18.05
C GLN A 83 -23.06 -20.29 -16.92
N TYR A 84 -22.90 -19.07 -16.41
CA TYR A 84 -23.70 -18.50 -15.31
C TYR A 84 -24.23 -17.10 -15.65
N PRO A 85 -25.20 -16.97 -16.59
CA PRO A 85 -25.69 -15.67 -17.07
C PRO A 85 -26.59 -14.92 -16.06
N SER A 86 -26.97 -15.55 -14.95
CA SER A 86 -27.94 -14.97 -14.01
C SER A 86 -27.33 -13.87 -13.12
N ARG A 87 -28.15 -12.85 -12.80
CA ARG A 87 -27.74 -11.69 -12.01
C ARG A 87 -27.24 -12.04 -10.60
N ALA A 88 -27.63 -13.21 -10.06
CA ALA A 88 -27.17 -13.73 -8.78
C ALA A 88 -25.68 -14.12 -8.78
N PHE A 89 -25.14 -14.52 -9.93
CA PHE A 89 -23.70 -14.68 -10.16
C PHE A 89 -23.00 -13.33 -10.44
N CYS A 90 -23.78 -12.28 -10.76
CA CYS A 90 -23.32 -10.93 -11.09
C CYS A 90 -23.32 -9.93 -9.91
N THR A 91 -24.00 -10.20 -8.79
CA THR A 91 -24.08 -9.27 -7.63
C THR A 91 -22.74 -9.00 -6.94
N SER A 92 -21.68 -9.73 -7.32
CA SER A 92 -20.36 -9.68 -6.68
C SER A 92 -19.20 -9.34 -7.62
N SER A 93 -19.44 -8.69 -8.77
CA SER A 93 -18.34 -8.16 -9.62
C SER A 93 -17.38 -7.25 -8.83
N ARG A 94 -17.83 -6.65 -7.72
CA ARG A 94 -16.99 -5.95 -6.75
C ARG A 94 -15.83 -6.80 -6.22
N LYS A 95 -16.04 -8.08 -5.88
CA LYS A 95 -14.97 -8.96 -5.38
C LYS A 95 -14.06 -9.36 -6.53
N ALA A 96 -14.62 -9.73 -7.68
CA ALA A 96 -13.88 -10.04 -8.90
C ALA A 96 -12.99 -8.87 -9.36
N MET A 97 -13.54 -7.66 -9.46
CA MET A 97 -12.82 -6.43 -9.81
C MET A 97 -11.66 -6.14 -8.85
N LYS A 98 -11.89 -6.27 -7.53
CA LYS A 98 -10.81 -6.11 -6.53
C LYS A 98 -9.71 -7.15 -6.70
N ARG A 99 -10.06 -8.40 -7.05
CA ARG A 99 -9.12 -9.51 -7.21
C ARG A 99 -8.34 -9.40 -8.52
N GLY A 100 -9.01 -9.10 -9.63
CA GLY A 100 -8.36 -8.83 -10.92
C GLY A 100 -7.44 -7.60 -10.86
N ALA A 101 -7.86 -6.54 -10.16
CA ALA A 101 -7.00 -5.39 -9.92
C ALA A 101 -5.81 -5.71 -9.01
N ALA A 102 -5.97 -6.63 -8.04
CA ALA A 102 -4.87 -7.09 -7.20
C ALA A 102 -3.92 -8.04 -7.94
N SER A 103 -4.40 -8.82 -8.93
CA SER A 103 -3.57 -9.74 -9.71
C SER A 103 -2.79 -9.05 -10.83
N GLY A 104 -3.16 -7.81 -11.20
CA GLY A 104 -2.52 -7.07 -12.27
C GLY A 104 -2.99 -7.46 -13.67
N SER A 105 -4.09 -8.21 -13.76
CA SER A 105 -4.60 -8.71 -15.03
C SER A 105 -5.47 -7.65 -15.71
N LEU A 106 -4.86 -6.78 -16.52
CA LEU A 106 -5.56 -5.70 -17.23
C LEU A 106 -6.74 -6.23 -18.04
N GLU A 107 -6.55 -7.28 -18.82
CA GLU A 107 -7.61 -7.86 -19.65
C GLU A 107 -8.82 -8.36 -18.84
N VAL A 108 -8.59 -8.93 -17.64
CA VAL A 108 -9.66 -9.32 -16.71
C VAL A 108 -10.43 -8.07 -16.25
N VAL A 109 -9.70 -7.01 -15.89
CA VAL A 109 -10.29 -5.75 -15.44
C VAL A 109 -11.08 -5.08 -16.57
N GLU A 110 -10.57 -5.09 -17.79
CA GLU A 110 -11.26 -4.58 -18.98
C GLU A 110 -12.58 -5.31 -19.22
N PHE A 111 -12.52 -6.65 -19.28
CA PHE A 111 -13.71 -7.49 -19.46
C PHE A 111 -14.76 -7.26 -18.36
N LEU A 112 -14.34 -7.19 -17.10
CA LEU A 112 -15.26 -6.94 -15.98
C LEU A 112 -15.85 -5.53 -16.04
N VAL A 113 -15.09 -4.52 -16.43
CA VAL A 113 -15.60 -3.15 -16.59
C VAL A 113 -16.65 -3.10 -17.71
N GLU A 114 -16.36 -3.66 -18.88
CA GLU A 114 -17.27 -3.67 -20.04
C GLU A 114 -18.60 -4.34 -19.70
N ARG A 115 -18.57 -5.53 -19.11
CA ARG A 115 -19.77 -6.25 -18.65
C ARG A 115 -20.58 -5.48 -17.60
N THR A 116 -19.92 -4.71 -16.74
CA THR A 116 -20.65 -3.87 -15.75
C THR A 116 -21.29 -2.64 -16.38
N MET A 117 -20.75 -2.12 -17.49
CA MET A 117 -21.34 -0.99 -18.22
C MET A 117 -22.61 -1.42 -18.97
N GLU A 118 -22.61 -2.61 -19.57
CA GLU A 118 -23.79 -3.18 -20.26
C GLU A 118 -24.99 -3.39 -19.32
N THR A 119 -24.73 -3.74 -18.05
CA THR A 119 -25.76 -4.14 -17.08
C THR A 119 -26.33 -2.97 -16.26
N ALA A 120 -26.04 -1.72 -16.65
CA ALA A 120 -26.54 -0.45 -16.08
C ALA A 120 -26.39 -0.30 -14.55
N SER A 121 -25.52 -1.10 -13.92
CA SER A 121 -25.38 -1.16 -12.46
C SER A 121 -24.23 -0.26 -11.99
N VAL A 122 -24.56 0.99 -11.64
CA VAL A 122 -23.63 2.13 -11.39
C VAL A 122 -22.81 2.02 -10.08
N LYS A 123 -22.57 0.81 -9.55
CA LYS A 123 -21.78 0.59 -8.32
C LYS A 123 -20.77 -0.57 -8.44
N TRP A 124 -20.06 -0.68 -9.57
CA TRP A 124 -18.74 -1.35 -9.57
C TRP A 124 -17.85 -0.62 -8.57
N ALA A 125 -16.95 -1.29 -7.83
CA ALA A 125 -16.29 -0.72 -6.64
C ALA A 125 -14.97 0.00 -6.93
N PRO A 126 -14.99 1.32 -7.22
CA PRO A 126 -13.87 1.91 -7.93
C PRO A 126 -12.65 2.22 -7.04
N PRO A 127 -12.81 2.74 -5.79
CA PRO A 127 -11.69 3.03 -4.91
C PRO A 127 -10.90 1.79 -4.54
N LYS A 128 -11.56 0.67 -4.22
CA LYS A 128 -10.87 -0.52 -3.71
C LYS A 128 -10.08 -1.23 -4.82
N ALA A 129 -10.56 -1.20 -6.06
CA ALA A 129 -9.82 -1.73 -7.20
C ALA A 129 -8.56 -0.88 -7.48
N LEU A 130 -8.70 0.46 -7.49
CA LEU A 130 -7.56 1.38 -7.61
C LEU A 130 -6.53 1.18 -6.50
N VAL A 131 -6.99 1.07 -5.24
CA VAL A 131 -6.13 0.83 -4.07
C VAL A 131 -5.37 -0.49 -4.22
N ASN A 132 -6.03 -1.56 -4.64
CA ASN A 132 -5.38 -2.87 -4.80
C ASN A 132 -4.35 -2.87 -5.94
N ALA A 133 -4.68 -2.25 -7.07
CA ALA A 133 -3.73 -2.09 -8.18
C ALA A 133 -2.52 -1.27 -7.74
N ALA A 134 -2.75 -0.13 -7.06
CA ALA A 134 -1.70 0.73 -6.54
C ALA A 134 -0.83 0.04 -5.49
N LYS A 135 -1.43 -0.70 -4.55
CA LYS A 135 -0.76 -1.48 -3.52
C LYS A 135 0.22 -2.51 -4.11
N ASN A 136 -0.16 -3.16 -5.19
CA ASN A 136 0.62 -4.24 -5.82
C ASN A 136 1.49 -3.76 -7.00
N GLY A 137 1.52 -2.46 -7.29
CA GLY A 137 2.38 -1.90 -8.35
C GLY A 137 1.85 -2.06 -9.78
N HIS A 138 0.59 -2.45 -9.95
CA HIS A 138 -0.03 -2.71 -11.26
C HIS A 138 -0.42 -1.41 -11.98
N LEU A 139 0.59 -0.74 -12.54
CA LEU A 139 0.47 0.58 -13.15
C LEU A 139 -0.48 0.61 -14.35
N ASP A 140 -0.48 -0.42 -15.18
CA ASP A 140 -1.35 -0.58 -16.35
C ASP A 140 -2.84 -0.61 -15.97
N VAL A 141 -3.20 -1.45 -14.98
CA VAL A 141 -4.54 -1.52 -14.40
C VAL A 141 -4.93 -0.18 -13.78
N LEU A 142 -4.01 0.43 -13.02
CA LEU A 142 -4.25 1.72 -12.39
C LEU A 142 -4.53 2.81 -13.44
N GLN A 143 -3.72 2.86 -14.51
CA GLN A 143 -3.89 3.78 -15.62
C GLN A 143 -5.25 3.61 -16.29
N TYR A 144 -5.62 2.37 -16.60
CA TYR A 144 -6.92 2.05 -17.21
C TYR A 144 -8.09 2.52 -16.35
N LEU A 145 -8.10 2.15 -15.06
CA LEU A 145 -9.17 2.52 -14.13
C LEU A 145 -9.22 4.04 -13.89
N ALA A 146 -8.07 4.71 -13.76
CA ALA A 146 -7.99 6.13 -13.49
C ALA A 146 -8.42 7.01 -14.68
N ARG A 147 -8.41 6.51 -15.92
CA ARG A 147 -8.99 7.23 -17.08
C ARG A 147 -10.52 7.35 -16.97
N ARG A 148 -11.17 6.39 -16.31
CA ARG A 148 -12.63 6.29 -16.20
C ARG A 148 -13.19 6.84 -14.89
N LEU A 149 -12.34 7.28 -13.97
CA LEU A 149 -12.72 7.66 -12.62
C LEU A 149 -12.39 9.11 -12.25
N PRO A 150 -13.27 9.79 -11.48
CA PRO A 150 -12.95 11.09 -10.91
C PRO A 150 -11.68 11.08 -10.06
N LYS A 151 -10.89 12.16 -10.16
CA LYS A 151 -9.60 12.31 -9.45
C LYS A 151 -9.68 12.10 -7.94
N LYS A 152 -10.81 12.41 -7.30
CA LYS A 152 -11.02 12.22 -5.85
C LYS A 152 -10.79 10.78 -5.37
N TYR A 153 -10.95 9.80 -6.26
CA TYR A 153 -10.74 8.38 -5.93
C TYR A 153 -9.26 7.95 -5.94
N LEU A 154 -8.35 8.81 -6.39
CA LEU A 154 -6.91 8.52 -6.44
C LEU A 154 -6.21 8.69 -5.09
N ARG A 155 -6.80 9.39 -4.11
CA ARG A 155 -6.17 9.61 -2.80
C ARG A 155 -5.82 8.29 -2.11
N GLY A 156 -6.76 7.34 -2.06
CA GLY A 156 -6.48 6.03 -1.47
C GLY A 156 -5.43 5.24 -2.24
N ALA A 157 -5.34 5.42 -3.56
CA ALA A 157 -4.30 4.80 -4.38
C ALA A 157 -2.91 5.39 -4.08
N VAL A 158 -2.83 6.70 -3.85
CA VAL A 158 -1.59 7.37 -3.41
C VAL A 158 -1.12 6.79 -2.07
N ASP A 159 -1.98 6.80 -1.06
CA ASP A 159 -1.62 6.28 0.28
C ASP A 159 -1.17 4.80 0.18
N ALA A 160 -1.88 3.98 -0.58
CA ALA A 160 -1.52 2.57 -0.77
C ALA A 160 -0.19 2.37 -1.51
N ALA A 161 0.10 3.16 -2.54
CA ALA A 161 1.37 3.09 -3.27
C ALA A 161 2.55 3.53 -2.39
N VAL A 162 2.35 4.54 -1.54
CA VAL A 162 3.35 5.00 -0.56
C VAL A 162 3.62 3.93 0.49
N GLU A 163 2.58 3.34 1.09
CA GLU A 163 2.73 2.31 2.12
C GLU A 163 3.40 1.03 1.61
N HIS A 164 3.30 0.75 0.31
CA HIS A 164 3.82 -0.47 -0.30
C HIS A 164 5.02 -0.24 -1.24
N CYS A 165 5.68 0.91 -1.15
CA CYS A 165 6.89 1.23 -1.90
C CYS A 165 6.77 1.19 -3.44
N GLN A 166 5.61 1.53 -3.98
CA GLN A 166 5.33 1.41 -5.41
C GLN A 166 5.75 2.67 -6.18
N LEU A 167 7.07 2.89 -6.33
CA LEU A 167 7.64 4.10 -6.93
C LEU A 167 7.12 4.41 -8.34
N ALA A 168 7.05 3.43 -9.24
CA ALA A 168 6.53 3.62 -10.59
C ALA A 168 5.07 4.14 -10.61
N VAL A 169 4.26 3.65 -9.66
CA VAL A 169 2.88 4.14 -9.47
C VAL A 169 2.88 5.57 -8.93
N LEU A 170 3.75 5.89 -7.96
CA LEU A 170 3.85 7.23 -7.40
C LEU A 170 4.32 8.27 -8.40
N GLU A 171 5.34 7.95 -9.20
CA GLU A 171 5.82 8.81 -10.30
C GLU A 171 4.73 9.12 -11.30
N TRP A 172 3.93 8.11 -11.65
CA TRP A 172 2.80 8.30 -12.55
C TRP A 172 1.67 9.13 -11.91
N LEU A 173 1.33 8.86 -10.64
CA LEU A 173 0.30 9.59 -9.91
C LEU A 173 0.68 11.07 -9.74
N ASP A 174 1.94 11.35 -9.44
CA ASP A 174 2.45 12.72 -9.22
C ASP A 174 2.34 13.60 -10.47
N LYS A 175 2.63 13.05 -11.66
CA LYS A 175 2.43 13.75 -12.94
C LYS A 175 0.98 14.21 -13.14
N ARG A 176 -0.01 13.49 -12.58
CA ARG A 176 -1.44 13.74 -12.80
C ARG A 176 -2.12 14.51 -11.68
N ASN A 177 -1.61 14.34 -10.47
CA ASN A 177 -2.14 14.89 -9.24
C ASN A 177 -0.97 15.02 -8.27
N ARG A 178 -0.57 16.26 -7.93
CA ARG A 178 0.47 16.51 -6.93
C ARG A 178 0.25 15.58 -5.73
N VAL A 179 1.20 14.69 -5.48
CA VAL A 179 1.03 13.67 -4.44
C VAL A 179 0.92 14.35 -3.08
N ARG A 180 -0.18 14.08 -2.39
CA ARG A 180 -0.39 14.49 -1.00
C ARG A 180 -0.63 13.25 -0.18
N VAL A 181 0.33 12.96 0.70
CA VAL A 181 0.34 11.79 1.56
C VAL A 181 -0.32 12.14 2.89
N SER A 182 -1.11 11.22 3.45
CA SER A 182 -1.67 11.44 4.79
C SER A 182 -0.59 11.34 5.89
N PRO A 183 -0.70 12.06 7.02
CA PRO A 183 0.25 11.94 8.13
C PRO A 183 0.35 10.51 8.69
N SER A 184 -0.78 9.79 8.75
CA SER A 184 -0.82 8.38 9.14
C SER A 184 -0.03 7.47 8.20
N THR A 185 -0.10 7.73 6.88
CA THR A 185 0.67 7.00 5.90
C THR A 185 2.17 7.30 6.03
N LEU A 186 2.55 8.56 6.28
CA LEU A 186 3.96 8.91 6.54
C LEU A 186 4.49 8.18 7.79
N SER A 187 3.74 8.19 8.89
CA SER A 187 4.09 7.42 10.09
C SER A 187 4.32 5.94 9.76
N ARG A 188 3.44 5.31 8.97
CA ARG A 188 3.59 3.89 8.57
C ARG A 188 4.84 3.64 7.71
N VAL A 189 5.17 4.54 6.79
CA VAL A 189 6.40 4.49 5.99
C VAL A 189 7.63 4.54 6.88
N ALA A 190 7.62 5.40 7.91
CA ALA A 190 8.71 5.50 8.88
C ALA A 190 8.83 4.27 9.77
N GLN A 191 7.71 3.75 10.29
CA GLN A 191 7.67 2.51 11.07
C GLN A 191 8.18 1.30 10.28
N ASN A 192 7.94 1.27 8.96
CA ASN A 192 8.41 0.20 8.08
C ASN A 192 9.83 0.42 7.57
N GLY A 193 10.42 1.60 7.75
CA GLY A 193 11.78 1.91 7.29
C GLY A 193 11.89 2.17 5.78
N HIS A 194 10.80 2.59 5.13
CA HIS A 194 10.71 2.79 3.67
C HIS A 194 11.45 4.07 3.23
N LYS A 195 12.78 4.06 3.31
CA LYS A 195 13.69 5.19 3.09
C LYS A 195 13.61 5.76 1.67
N GLU A 196 13.49 4.91 0.66
CA GLU A 196 13.41 5.30 -0.75
C GLU A 196 12.19 6.18 -1.01
N ILE A 197 11.07 5.85 -0.38
CA ILE A 197 9.83 6.63 -0.49
C ILE A 197 9.96 7.97 0.22
N LEU A 198 10.57 8.02 1.41
CA LEU A 198 10.78 9.29 2.12
C LEU A 198 11.77 10.20 1.39
N LYS A 199 12.83 9.64 0.79
CA LYS A 199 13.74 10.35 -0.11
C LYS A 199 12.99 10.93 -1.30
N TRP A 200 12.23 10.09 -2.01
CA TRP A 200 11.44 10.51 -3.18
C TRP A 200 10.45 11.64 -2.83
N LEU A 201 9.76 11.54 -1.69
CA LEU A 201 8.86 12.57 -1.19
C LEU A 201 9.62 13.87 -0.85
N TYR A 202 10.76 13.76 -0.16
CA TYR A 202 11.60 14.90 0.25
C TYR A 202 12.14 15.68 -0.95
N GLU A 203 12.73 15.00 -1.94
CA GLU A 203 13.27 15.62 -3.15
C GLU A 203 12.21 16.40 -3.95
N ARG A 204 10.97 15.92 -3.92
CA ARG A 204 9.85 16.51 -4.67
C ARG A 204 9.21 17.71 -3.96
N SER A 205 9.22 17.73 -2.63
CA SER A 205 8.58 18.80 -1.86
C SER A 205 9.29 19.05 -0.52
N PRO A 206 10.52 19.60 -0.55
CA PRO A 206 11.33 19.79 0.64
C PRO A 206 10.61 20.59 1.72
N ARG A 207 9.87 21.66 1.37
CA ARG A 207 9.14 22.49 2.35
C ARG A 207 8.00 21.75 3.08
N TYR A 208 7.27 20.90 2.36
CA TYR A 208 6.15 20.15 2.95
C TYR A 208 6.67 19.07 3.91
N TYR A 209 7.78 18.42 3.54
CA TYR A 209 8.36 17.35 4.34
C TYR A 209 9.42 17.84 5.35
N LYS A 210 10.00 19.04 5.23
CA LYS A 210 10.92 19.63 6.24
C LYS A 210 10.23 19.78 7.59
N ASN A 211 8.96 20.15 7.61
CA ASN A 211 8.14 20.16 8.82
C ASN A 211 7.73 18.76 9.30
N CYS A 212 7.85 17.73 8.45
CA CYS A 212 7.63 16.33 8.82
C CYS A 212 8.89 15.66 9.41
N PHE A 213 10.07 16.24 9.16
CA PHE A 213 11.38 15.77 9.63
C PHE A 213 11.96 16.63 10.78
N GLY A 214 11.36 17.78 11.10
CA GLY A 214 11.73 18.58 12.27
C GLY A 214 11.13 18.05 13.58
N PHE A 215 11.67 18.48 14.72
CA PHE A 215 11.23 18.12 16.09
C PHE A 215 9.85 18.70 16.49
N GLY A 216 8.97 18.99 15.52
CA GLY A 216 7.63 19.54 15.73
C GLY A 216 6.56 18.86 14.88
N ASN A 217 5.63 18.17 15.56
CA ASN A 217 4.33 17.65 15.10
C ASN A 217 4.25 16.52 14.06
N LEU A 218 5.35 15.90 13.65
CA LEU A 218 5.32 14.53 13.11
C LEU A 218 6.36 13.65 13.79
N ASN A 219 5.88 12.58 14.40
CA ASN A 219 6.65 11.56 15.10
C ASN A 219 7.48 10.68 14.16
N LEU A 220 7.89 11.16 12.98
CA LEU A 220 8.49 10.33 11.95
C LEU A 220 9.85 9.76 12.40
N LEU A 221 10.68 10.61 13.01
CA LEU A 221 11.95 10.21 13.63
C LEU A 221 11.70 9.29 14.82
N ARG A 222 10.75 9.62 15.70
CA ARG A 222 10.37 8.78 16.85
C ARG A 222 9.86 7.41 16.42
N ASP A 223 9.01 7.35 15.41
CA ASP A 223 8.40 6.13 14.90
C ASP A 223 9.47 5.28 14.21
N ALA A 224 10.38 5.87 13.45
CA ALA A 224 11.54 5.18 12.88
C ALA A 224 12.45 4.63 14.00
N THR A 225 12.75 5.42 15.04
CA THR A 225 13.57 5.00 16.19
C THR A 225 12.92 3.90 17.01
N ALA A 226 11.63 4.04 17.36
CA ALA A 226 10.87 3.06 18.14
C ALA A 226 10.76 1.69 17.43
N HIS A 227 10.89 1.66 16.10
CA HIS A 227 10.86 0.44 15.29
C HIS A 227 12.26 0.02 14.80
N GLY A 228 13.33 0.60 15.34
CA GLY A 228 14.72 0.19 15.08
C GLY A 228 15.20 0.47 13.64
N ARG A 229 14.67 1.49 12.96
CA ARG A 229 15.00 1.81 11.56
C ARG A 229 16.27 2.66 11.44
N GLY A 230 17.41 2.12 11.88
CA GLY A 230 18.69 2.84 12.00
C GLY A 230 19.14 3.56 10.72
N GLU A 231 19.10 2.90 9.56
CA GLU A 231 19.49 3.52 8.28
C GLU A 231 18.60 4.70 7.85
N LEU A 232 17.33 4.66 8.26
CA LEU A 232 16.37 5.72 8.00
C LEU A 232 16.61 6.89 8.95
N VAL A 233 16.80 6.59 10.24
CA VAL A 233 17.14 7.58 11.27
C VAL A 233 18.42 8.33 10.90
N GLN A 234 19.49 7.60 10.52
CA GLN A 234 20.74 8.22 10.10
C GLN A 234 20.54 9.17 8.92
N TRP A 235 19.79 8.72 7.90
CA TRP A 235 19.48 9.57 6.76
C TRP A 235 18.66 10.81 7.14
N MET A 236 17.65 10.67 8.01
CA MET A 236 16.87 11.81 8.51
C MET A 236 17.75 12.82 9.26
N LEU A 237 18.67 12.34 10.10
CA LEU A 237 19.61 13.20 10.84
C LEU A 237 20.60 13.90 9.91
N ASP A 238 21.11 13.21 8.89
CA ASP A 238 22.02 13.81 7.91
C ASP A 238 21.35 14.92 7.09
N VAL A 239 20.06 14.76 6.76
CA VAL A 239 19.26 15.79 6.11
C VAL A 239 18.94 16.97 7.06
N GLY A 240 19.02 16.76 8.38
CA GLY A 240 18.70 17.76 9.41
C GLY A 240 19.85 18.65 9.91
N LYS A 241 21.12 18.35 9.56
CA LYS A 241 22.33 19.00 10.10
C LYS A 241 22.58 20.48 9.72
N ASP A 242 21.66 21.15 8.99
CA ASP A 242 21.80 22.54 8.53
C ASP A 242 21.27 23.63 9.53
N ILE A 243 21.57 23.57 10.85
CA ILE A 243 21.04 24.53 11.89
C ILE A 243 22.18 24.99 12.90
N LYS A 244 22.37 26.31 13.24
CA LYS A 244 23.49 26.94 14.06
C LYS A 244 23.05 27.93 15.21
N VAL A 245 23.86 28.23 16.29
CA VAL A 245 23.50 28.95 17.60
C VAL A 245 24.57 29.92 18.26
N CYS A 246 24.17 30.97 19.08
CA CYS A 246 24.99 31.99 19.89
C CYS A 246 24.43 32.41 21.33
N ILE A 247 25.09 33.28 22.17
CA ILE A 247 25.07 33.38 23.71
C ILE A 247 24.74 34.79 24.40
N GLU A 248 24.22 34.89 25.65
CA GLU A 248 23.91 36.12 26.50
C GLU A 248 24.41 36.10 28.02
N PRO A 249 24.59 37.24 28.76
CA PRO A 249 25.07 37.34 30.18
C PRO A 249 23.99 37.53 31.30
N ALA A 250 24.38 37.45 32.60
CA ALA A 250 23.48 37.35 33.78
C ALA A 250 23.01 38.67 34.47
N ILE A 251 21.98 38.55 35.33
CA ILE A 251 21.06 39.62 35.80
C ILE A 251 21.66 40.62 36.83
N ASP A 252 22.76 40.31 37.53
CA ASP A 252 23.38 41.18 38.54
C ASP A 252 24.56 42.03 38.00
N GLY A 253 24.86 41.93 36.70
CA GLY A 253 26.01 42.59 36.07
C GLY A 253 27.35 41.90 36.33
N THR A 254 27.37 40.80 37.08
CA THR A 254 28.56 39.96 37.25
C THR A 254 28.74 39.12 36.00
N LEU A 255 29.91 39.19 35.37
CA LEU A 255 30.24 38.35 34.22
C LEU A 255 30.39 36.89 34.68
N ILE A 256 29.39 36.07 34.40
CA ILE A 256 29.47 34.62 34.57
C ILE A 256 30.31 34.05 33.41
N PRO A 257 31.44 33.36 33.68
CA PRO A 257 32.24 32.75 32.64
C PRO A 257 31.44 31.67 31.92
N VAL A 258 31.31 31.82 30.61
CA VAL A 258 30.60 30.87 29.75
C VAL A 258 31.38 29.57 29.70
N GLN A 259 30.70 28.44 29.86
CA GLN A 259 31.34 27.13 29.81
C GLN A 259 31.79 26.79 28.39
N SER A 260 31.15 27.35 27.35
CA SER A 260 31.36 27.09 25.92
C SER A 260 32.13 28.18 25.17
N ALA A 261 33.05 27.77 24.29
CA ALA A 261 33.85 28.66 23.43
C ALA A 261 33.41 28.58 21.96
N VAL A 262 33.73 29.61 21.19
CA VAL A 262 33.46 29.64 19.74
C VAL A 262 34.20 28.49 19.07
N GLY A 263 33.44 27.58 18.45
CA GLY A 263 33.96 26.37 17.79
C GLY A 263 33.59 25.06 18.51
N ASP A 264 33.11 25.14 19.76
CA ASP A 264 32.64 23.96 20.49
C ASP A 264 31.39 23.36 19.84
N LYS A 265 31.31 22.02 19.86
CA LYS A 265 30.08 21.31 19.49
C LYS A 265 29.24 21.11 20.74
N VAL A 266 28.03 21.66 20.73
CA VAL A 266 27.16 21.68 21.90
C VAL A 266 25.78 21.09 21.58
N LEU A 267 25.13 20.55 22.61
CA LEU A 267 23.78 20.02 22.56
C LEU A 267 22.82 21.07 23.09
N LEU A 268 21.74 21.34 22.37
CA LEU A 268 20.77 22.40 22.69
C LEU A 268 19.38 21.80 22.94
N PRO A 269 18.51 22.48 23.71
CA PRO A 269 17.19 21.98 24.02
C PRO A 269 16.23 22.14 22.86
N GLU A 270 15.16 21.34 22.86
CA GLU A 270 14.16 21.28 21.78
C GLU A 270 13.29 22.55 21.68
N TYR A 271 13.24 23.35 22.74
CA TYR A 271 12.50 24.61 22.81
C TYR A 271 13.29 25.60 23.66
N GLY A 272 13.28 26.85 23.21
CA GLY A 272 14.08 27.92 23.80
C GLY A 272 14.83 28.70 22.73
N GLY A 273 15.53 29.72 23.20
CA GLY A 273 16.35 30.59 22.38
C GLY A 273 15.58 31.67 21.61
N SER A 274 16.20 32.84 21.50
CA SER A 274 15.63 34.03 20.88
C SER A 274 16.17 34.20 19.46
N LEU A 275 15.31 34.41 18.48
CA LEU A 275 15.75 34.76 17.13
C LEU A 275 16.20 36.22 17.12
N ILE A 276 17.46 36.47 16.79
CA ILE A 276 18.03 37.82 16.68
C ILE A 276 18.54 38.02 15.25
N LYS A 277 18.22 39.19 14.69
CA LYS A 277 18.76 39.62 13.40
C LYS A 277 19.87 40.64 13.64
N LEU A 278 21.07 40.34 13.16
CA LEU A 278 22.20 41.26 13.18
C LEU A 278 22.61 41.52 11.72
N GLY A 279 22.19 42.67 11.19
CA GLY A 279 22.40 42.98 9.78
C GLY A 279 21.56 42.09 8.85
N SER A 280 22.21 41.39 7.93
CA SER A 280 21.58 40.43 7.00
C SER A 280 21.37 39.05 7.59
N ASP A 281 21.97 38.76 8.75
CA ASP A 281 22.11 37.41 9.25
C ASP A 281 21.16 37.15 10.42
N GLU A 282 20.52 35.98 10.40
CA GLU A 282 19.62 35.52 11.46
C GLU A 282 20.35 34.52 12.36
N PHE A 283 20.30 34.75 13.67
CA PHE A 283 20.92 33.91 14.68
C PHE A 283 19.88 33.43 15.69
N HIS A 284 20.07 32.22 16.20
CA HIS A 284 19.36 31.75 17.38
C HIS A 284 20.25 31.90 18.61
N LEU A 285 19.79 32.72 19.54
CA LEU A 285 20.46 33.02 20.80
C LEU A 285 19.96 32.06 21.88
N PHE A 286 20.83 31.24 22.45
CA PHE A 286 20.55 30.36 23.59
C PHE A 286 21.40 30.77 24.80
N ARG A 287 20.89 30.55 26.01
CA ARG A 287 21.71 30.79 27.22
C ARG A 287 22.65 29.61 27.44
N ASP A 288 23.78 29.85 28.08
CA ASP A 288 24.75 28.78 28.39
C ASP A 288 24.13 27.70 29.29
N GLU A 289 23.20 28.08 30.18
CA GLU A 289 22.41 27.16 31.02
C GLU A 289 21.45 26.26 30.24
N ASP A 290 21.04 26.68 29.03
CA ASP A 290 20.16 25.89 28.16
C ASP A 290 20.95 24.78 27.44
N ILE A 291 22.28 24.89 27.40
CA ILE A 291 23.15 23.93 26.73
C ILE A 291 23.15 22.61 27.50
N LEU A 292 22.53 21.59 26.91
CA LEU A 292 22.35 20.27 27.49
C LEU A 292 23.66 19.47 27.62
N GLY A 293 24.72 19.87 26.91
CA GLY A 293 26.04 19.26 27.03
C GLY A 293 27.02 19.64 25.93
N LYS A 294 28.30 19.32 26.15
CA LYS A 294 29.40 19.53 25.19
C LYS A 294 29.88 18.21 24.63
N LEU A 295 30.09 18.17 23.32
CA LEU A 295 30.62 17.01 22.61
C LEU A 295 32.10 17.26 22.32
N GLN A 296 32.98 16.47 22.96
CA GLN A 296 34.43 16.45 22.69
C GLN A 296 34.75 15.64 21.44
#